data_AF-A0A1G5FAT8-F1
#
_entry.id   AF-A0A1G5FAT8-F1
#
_cell.length_a   1.000
_cell.length_b   1.000
_cell.length_c   1.000
_cell.angle_alpha   90.00
_cell.angle_beta   90.00
_cell.angle_gamma   90.00
#
_symmetry.space_group_name_H-M   'P 1'
#
loop_
_entity.id
_entity.type
_entity.pdbx_description
1 polymer ?
#
loop_
_entity_poly.entity_id
_entity_poly.type
_entity_poly.pdbx_seq_one_letter_code
_entity_poly.pdbx_strand_id
1 'polypeptide(L)'
;MTKFECDLVTDLLPRYIDKKTSEESNRFIEEHINECQDCKELYEAMVADVAVDAKQSPIKRRFRLNGIMKMALIVLGYFVVIIIALFIFSYILLNGVI
;
A
#
# COMPACT_ATOMS: atom_id res chain seq x y z
N MET A 1 -4.92 33.55 12.58
CA MET A 1 -4.18 32.35 12.14
C MET A 1 -2.83 32.72 11.58
N THR A 2 -1.79 32.03 12.01
CA THR A 2 -0.42 32.21 11.50
C THR A 2 -0.15 31.24 10.35
N LYS A 3 0.75 31.64 9.44
CA LYS A 3 1.16 30.78 8.32
C LYS A 3 1.69 29.42 8.78
N PHE A 4 2.43 29.39 9.88
CA PHE A 4 3.00 28.16 10.45
C PHE A 4 1.93 27.17 10.89
N GLU A 5 0.84 27.64 11.52
CA GLU A 5 -0.27 26.78 11.92
C GLU A 5 -0.97 26.17 10.70
N CYS A 6 -1.15 26.95 9.62
CA CYS A 6 -1.73 26.45 8.37
C CYS A 6 -0.85 25.37 7.73
N ASP A 7 0.48 25.59 7.68
CA ASP A 7 1.43 24.61 7.13
C ASP A 7 1.40 23.31 7.96
N LEU A 8 1.38 23.43 9.29
CA LEU A 8 1.29 22.29 10.20
C LEU A 8 -0.02 21.51 10.02
N VAL A 9 -1.16 22.20 9.95
CA VAL A 9 -2.46 21.55 9.73
C VAL A 9 -2.48 20.86 8.38
N THR A 10 -1.97 21.50 7.32
CA THR A 10 -1.88 20.92 5.97
C THR A 10 -1.07 19.62 5.95
N ASP A 11 0.06 19.58 6.65
CA ASP A 11 0.91 18.38 6.75
C ASP A 11 0.22 17.24 7.54
N LEU A 12 -0.58 17.59 8.55
CA LEU A 12 -1.29 16.62 9.40
C LEU A 12 -2.65 16.19 8.82
N LEU A 13 -3.24 16.98 7.93
CA LEU A 13 -4.59 16.80 7.42
C LEU A 13 -4.83 15.42 6.78
N PRO A 14 -3.90 14.86 5.97
CA PRO A 14 -4.07 13.52 5.43
C PRO A 14 -4.16 12.45 6.53
N ARG A 15 -3.37 12.60 7.60
CA ARG A 15 -3.37 11.66 8.74
C ARG A 15 -4.63 11.81 9.60
N TYR A 16 -5.16 13.03 9.72
CA TYR A 16 -6.41 13.32 10.40
C TYR A 16 -7.61 12.68 9.70
N ILE A 17 -7.70 12.83 8.37
CA ILE A 17 -8.73 12.17 7.53
C ILE A 17 -8.66 10.63 7.69
N ASP A 18 -7.45 10.08 7.73
CA ASP A 18 -7.18 8.67 7.99
C ASP A 18 -7.45 8.22 9.44
N LYS A 19 -7.84 9.13 10.35
CA LYS A 19 -8.04 8.89 11.79
C LYS A 19 -6.79 8.32 12.49
N LYS A 20 -5.59 8.80 12.12
CA LYS A 20 -4.28 8.36 12.64
C LYS A 20 -3.55 9.42 13.46
N THR A 21 -4.29 10.39 13.98
CA THR A 21 -3.83 11.49 14.82
C THR A 21 -4.32 11.29 16.25
N SER A 22 -3.63 11.88 17.23
CA SER A 22 -4.08 11.85 18.63
C SER A 22 -5.29 12.76 18.84
N GLU A 23 -6.02 12.58 19.93
CA GLU A 23 -7.16 13.43 20.28
C GLU A 23 -6.76 14.91 20.42
N GLU A 24 -5.59 15.18 21.00
CA GLU A 24 -5.05 16.53 21.11
C GLU A 24 -4.83 17.18 19.74
N SER A 25 -4.22 16.44 18.80
CA SER A 25 -4.04 16.92 17.43
C SER A 25 -5.37 17.11 16.70
N ASN A 26 -6.37 16.23 16.94
CA ASN A 26 -7.69 16.37 16.34
C ASN A 26 -8.35 17.68 16.75
N ARG A 27 -8.33 17.99 18.06
CA ARG A 27 -8.90 19.23 18.58
C ARG A 27 -8.24 20.46 17.96
N PHE A 28 -6.91 20.48 17.91
CA PHE A 28 -6.16 21.57 17.28
C PHE A 28 -6.53 21.76 15.80
N ILE A 29 -6.60 20.66 15.04
CA ILE A 29 -6.95 20.69 13.61
C ILE A 29 -8.40 21.17 13.42
N GLU A 30 -9.34 20.70 14.24
CA GLU A 30 -10.75 21.11 14.19
C GLU A 30 -10.95 22.58 14.53
N GLU A 31 -10.30 23.05 15.61
CA GLU A 31 -10.31 24.48 15.99
C GLU A 31 -9.74 25.32 14.83
N HIS A 32 -8.63 24.89 14.21
CA HIS A 32 -8.02 25.59 13.09
C HIS A 32 -8.90 25.62 11.84
N ILE A 33 -9.48 24.49 11.43
CA ILE A 33 -10.35 24.40 10.25
C ILE A 33 -11.61 25.27 10.41
N ASN A 34 -12.12 25.42 11.63
CA ASN A 34 -13.27 26.28 11.89
C ASN A 34 -12.95 27.78 11.76
N GLU A 35 -11.70 28.17 12.00
CA GLU A 35 -11.24 29.57 11.97
C GLU A 35 -10.51 29.96 10.69
N CYS A 36 -10.04 28.99 9.89
CA CYS A 36 -9.24 29.20 8.69
C CYS A 36 -9.97 28.70 7.44
N GLN A 37 -10.45 29.63 6.62
CA GLN A 37 -11.17 29.33 5.38
C GLN A 37 -10.32 28.51 4.40
N ASP A 38 -9.05 28.84 4.23
CA ASP A 38 -8.14 28.14 3.30
C ASP A 38 -7.97 26.66 3.69
N CYS A 39 -7.75 26.38 4.98
CA CYS A 39 -7.61 25.02 5.47
C CYS A 39 -8.92 24.24 5.45
N LYS A 40 -10.06 24.93 5.60
CA LYS A 40 -11.39 24.34 5.46
C LYS A 40 -11.67 23.91 4.02
N GLU A 41 -11.40 24.77 3.05
CA GLU A 41 -11.56 24.45 1.63
C GLU A 41 -10.66 23.28 1.22
N LEU A 42 -9.42 23.24 1.72
CA LEU A 42 -8.51 22.12 1.50
C LEU A 42 -9.05 20.81 2.09
N TYR A 43 -9.57 20.85 3.33
CA TYR A 43 -10.17 19.69 3.98
C TYR A 43 -11.38 19.16 3.20
N GLU A 44 -12.29 20.05 2.79
CA GLU A 44 -13.48 19.68 2.01
C GLU A 44 -13.09 19.06 0.66
N ALA A 45 -12.09 19.62 -0.03
CA ALA A 45 -11.57 19.06 -1.28
C ALA A 45 -10.99 17.64 -1.10
N MET A 46 -10.18 17.43 -0.06
CA MET A 46 -9.59 16.11 0.22
C MET A 46 -10.65 15.06 0.62
N VAL A 47 -11.66 15.45 1.42
CA VAL A 47 -12.74 14.55 1.82
C VAL A 47 -13.63 14.19 0.63
N ALA A 48 -13.87 15.14 -0.28
CA ALA A 48 -14.62 14.88 -1.51
C ALA A 48 -13.93 13.83 -2.40
N ASP A 49 -12.61 13.93 -2.58
CA ASP A 49 -11.84 12.92 -3.34
C ASP A 49 -11.94 11.52 -2.71
N VAL A 50 -11.85 11.43 -1.37
CA VAL A 50 -12.02 10.16 -0.64
C VAL A 50 -13.43 9.58 -0.84
N ALA A 51 -14.47 10.41 -0.88
CA ALA A 51 -15.85 9.97 -1.09
C ALA A 51 -16.10 9.48 -2.53
N VAL A 52 -15.41 10.06 -3.53
CA VAL A 52 -15.46 9.60 -4.93
C VAL A 52 -14.74 8.26 -5.06
N ASP A 53 -13.56 8.10 -4.44
CA ASP A 53 -12.81 6.84 -4.42
C ASP A 53 -13.57 5.70 -3.73
N ALA A 54 -14.32 6.01 -2.66
CA ALA A 54 -15.16 5.03 -1.95
C ALA A 54 -16.32 4.49 -2.80
N LYS A 55 -16.82 5.26 -3.77
CA LYS A 55 -17.86 4.82 -4.72
C LYS A 55 -17.29 4.17 -5.98
N GLN A 56 -16.01 4.34 -6.28
CA GLN A 56 -15.39 3.87 -7.52
C GLN A 56 -14.07 3.10 -7.33
N SER A 57 -13.90 2.22 -6.34
CA SER A 57 -12.96 1.09 -6.53
C SER A 57 -13.10 -0.01 -5.49
N PRO A 58 -12.99 -1.30 -5.88
CA PRO A 58 -12.43 -2.27 -4.98
C PRO A 58 -10.98 -1.83 -4.75
N ILE A 59 -10.65 -1.47 -3.50
CA ILE A 59 -9.32 -1.09 -3.03
C ILE A 59 -8.26 -1.94 -3.74
N LYS A 60 -7.70 -1.43 -4.85
CA LYS A 60 -6.55 -2.03 -5.51
C LYS A 60 -5.38 -1.64 -4.63
N ARG A 61 -5.19 -2.40 -3.54
CA ARG A 61 -3.89 -2.52 -2.91
C ARG A 61 -2.94 -2.88 -4.05
N ARG A 62 -2.12 -1.93 -4.50
CA ARG A 62 -0.90 -2.21 -5.26
C ARG A 62 0.04 -2.93 -4.30
N PHE A 63 -0.29 -4.17 -3.94
CA PHE A 63 0.75 -5.09 -3.50
C PHE A 63 1.78 -5.09 -4.62
N ARG A 64 3.06 -4.92 -4.28
CA ARG A 64 4.19 -5.00 -5.21
C ARG A 64 4.37 -6.43 -5.72
N LEU A 65 3.32 -7.00 -6.32
CA LEU A 65 3.20 -8.37 -6.82
C LEU A 65 4.13 -8.60 -8.03
N ASN A 66 4.54 -7.52 -8.70
CA ASN A 66 5.37 -7.56 -9.90
C ASN A 66 6.74 -8.23 -9.61
N GLY A 67 7.27 -8.10 -8.40
CA GLY A 67 8.54 -8.73 -7.99
C GLY A 67 8.36 -10.17 -7.50
N ILE A 68 7.33 -10.41 -6.70
CA ILE A 68 7.05 -11.73 -6.10
C ILE A 68 6.65 -12.75 -7.18
N MET A 69 5.83 -12.34 -8.15
CA MET A 69 5.39 -13.21 -9.24
C MET A 69 6.54 -13.64 -10.16
N LYS A 70 7.52 -12.75 -10.40
CA LYS A 70 8.74 -13.09 -11.14
C LYS A 70 9.62 -14.09 -10.38
N MET A 71 9.80 -13.89 -9.07
CA MET A 71 10.55 -14.82 -8.22
C MET A 71 9.88 -16.19 -8.14
N ALA A 72 8.55 -16.24 -8.03
CA ALA A 72 7.80 -17.49 -7.98
C ALA A 72 7.98 -18.35 -9.25
N LEU A 73 8.01 -17.72 -10.43
CA LEU A 73 8.24 -18.43 -11.70
C LEU A 73 9.66 -19.04 -11.79
N ILE A 74 10.67 -18.31 -11.33
CA ILE A 74 12.06 -18.81 -11.32
C ILE A 74 12.19 -20.01 -10.37
N VAL A 75 11.63 -19.91 -9.17
CA VAL A 75 11.65 -20.99 -8.17
C VAL A 75 10.92 -22.23 -8.70
N LEU A 76 9.73 -22.05 -9.29
CA LEU A 76 8.98 -23.17 -9.88
C LEU A 76 9.77 -23.85 -11.01
N GLY A 77 10.39 -23.08 -11.89
CA GLY A 77 11.23 -23.63 -12.96
C GLY A 77 12.40 -24.46 -12.43
N TYR A 78 13.08 -23.98 -11.37
CA TYR A 78 14.17 -24.71 -10.72
C TYR A 78 13.71 -26.06 -10.14
N PHE A 79 12.55 -26.10 -9.48
CA PHE A 79 11.98 -27.35 -8.96
C PHE A 79 11.69 -28.37 -10.07
N VAL A 80 11.17 -27.93 -11.22
CA VAL A 80 10.90 -28.82 -12.36
C VAL A 80 12.20 -29.44 -12.87
N VAL A 81 13.27 -28.65 -13.00
CA VAL A 81 14.59 -29.14 -13.44
C VAL A 81 15.15 -30.19 -12.47
N ILE A 82 15.05 -29.95 -11.16
CA ILE A 82 15.47 -30.93 -10.14
C ILE A 82 14.70 -32.24 -10.30
N ILE A 83 13.38 -32.17 -10.45
CA ILE A 83 12.53 -33.36 -10.58
C ILE A 83 12.97 -34.16 -11.82
N ILE A 84 13.17 -33.50 -12.96
CA ILE A 84 13.63 -34.17 -14.19
C ILE A 84 15.00 -34.84 -13.98
N ALA A 85 15.94 -34.16 -13.33
CA ALA A 85 17.26 -34.72 -13.03
C ALA A 85 17.17 -35.97 -12.13
N LEU A 86 16.30 -35.95 -11.10
CA LEU A 86 16.06 -37.11 -10.23
C LEU A 86 15.42 -38.27 -10.98
N PHE A 87 14.49 -38.01 -11.90
CA PHE A 87 13.89 -39.04 -12.75
C PHE A 87 14.93 -39.68 -13.67
N ILE A 88 15.79 -38.88 -14.30
CA ILE A 88 16.88 -39.37 -15.15
C ILE A 88 17.85 -40.22 -14.33
N PHE A 89 18.26 -39.73 -13.16
CA PHE A 89 19.15 -40.44 -12.26
C PHE A 89 18.57 -41.78 -11.80
N SER A 90 17.29 -41.78 -11.39
CA SER A 90 16.57 -42.99 -11.01
C SER A 90 16.49 -43.99 -12.17
N TYR A 91 16.21 -43.52 -13.38
CA TYR A 91 16.17 -44.37 -14.58
C TYR A 91 17.54 -45.00 -14.88
N ILE A 92 18.63 -44.24 -14.77
CA ILE A 92 20.00 -44.75 -14.98
C ILE A 92 20.33 -45.86 -13.97
N LEU A 93 19.98 -45.65 -12.69
CA LEU A 93 20.16 -46.67 -11.64
C LEU A 93 19.31 -47.93 -11.88
N LEU A 94 18.05 -47.75 -12.28
CA LEU A 94 17.12 -48.87 -12.46
C LEU A 94 17.49 -49.76 -13.65
N ASN A 95 18.03 -49.17 -14.72
CA ASN A 95 18.46 -49.89 -15.91
C ASN A 95 19.89 -50.44 -15.80
N GLY A 96 20.55 -50.29 -14.64
CA GLY A 96 21.85 -50.90 -14.37
C GLY A 96 22.97 -50.42 -15.28
N VAL A 97 22.94 -49.14 -15.71
CA VAL A 97 23.99 -48.52 -16.55
C VAL A 97 25.20 -48.06 -15.69
N ILE A 98 25.40 -48.68 -14.53
CA ILE A 98 26.56 -48.52 -13.64
C ILE A 98 27.05 -49.91 -13.25
#